data_AF-A0A286EVQ5-F1
#
_entry.id   AF-A0A286EVQ5-F1
#
_cell.length_a   1.000
_cell.length_b   1.000
_cell.length_c   1.000
_cell.angle_alpha   90.00
_cell.angle_beta   90.00
_cell.angle_gamma   90.00
#
_symmetry.space_group_name_H-M   'P 1'
#
loop_
_entity.id
_entity.type
_entity.pdbx_description
1 polymer ?
#
loop_
_entity_poly.entity_id
_entity_poly.type
_entity_poly.pdbx_seq_one_letter_code
_entity_poly.pdbx_strand_id
1 'polypeptide(L)'
;MFRGRMLRPALALLIVAVAAVTVPAEFAYASGFRSAHTTGRASIPAAYRQLVERAGTRCAAAPVRIIAAQIEAESNWNPHAVSRSGDRGISQFQPGTWPNWSSPGQSPFDPSAAIPAQAKYDCALAGQMAGWQRQGMLSRSIPLTRLMLAAYNAGAHGVLRAGGIPNNGITPGYVNRIMNRSQDYAWADKPVTQAPQPAVAKSHPVVAKPRPSAAKARPASAKPHPPAVLRPSVTVATPALNSRVSQSGGFSARGTVSQIGTRTLWLLDNHDGFTVDEMVPVIGAQWAADDRPLGDTSDPLPFSLSVVLVLADAKCGQILGHAAATPSDHLDALPAGCTIASTIRVRVMSR
;
A
#
# COMPACT_ATOMS: atom_id res chain seq x y z
N MET A 1 62.01 -45.50 44.38
CA MET A 1 61.05 -46.16 43.47
C MET A 1 59.63 -45.76 43.87
N PHE A 2 59.12 -44.65 43.33
CA PHE A 2 57.76 -44.18 43.61
C PHE A 2 56.78 -44.90 42.69
N ARG A 3 55.99 -45.83 43.24
CA ARG A 3 54.83 -46.44 42.57
C ARG A 3 53.61 -45.55 42.78
N GLY A 4 53.02 -45.12 41.68
CA GLY A 4 51.84 -44.27 41.65
C GLY A 4 50.61 -44.94 42.26
N ARG A 5 49.85 -44.13 42.99
CA ARG A 5 48.41 -44.32 43.18
C ARG A 5 47.71 -43.21 42.43
N MET A 6 47.12 -43.57 41.30
CA MET A 6 46.18 -42.73 40.55
C MET A 6 44.97 -42.44 41.45
N LEU A 7 44.83 -41.19 41.91
CA LEU A 7 43.55 -40.68 42.40
C LEU A 7 42.66 -40.47 41.16
N ARG A 8 41.58 -41.24 41.08
CA ARG A 8 40.49 -41.02 40.13
C ARG A 8 39.78 -39.72 40.54
N PRO A 9 39.64 -38.70 39.68
CA PRO A 9 38.74 -37.60 40.01
C PRO A 9 37.30 -38.15 39.96
N ALA A 10 36.60 -38.05 41.08
CA ALA A 10 35.18 -38.32 41.16
C ALA A 10 34.46 -37.37 40.20
N LEU A 11 33.72 -37.96 39.27
CA LEU A 11 32.81 -37.26 38.37
C LEU A 11 31.69 -36.65 39.22
N ALA A 12 31.85 -35.39 39.63
CA ALA A 12 30.74 -34.62 40.18
C ALA A 12 29.74 -34.38 39.05
N LEU A 13 28.64 -35.13 39.05
CA LEU A 13 27.46 -34.79 38.28
C LEU A 13 26.97 -33.42 38.77
N LEU A 14 27.30 -32.36 38.04
CA LEU A 14 26.64 -31.08 38.19
C LEU A 14 25.24 -31.25 37.56
N ILE A 15 24.25 -31.55 38.40
CA ILE A 15 22.85 -31.38 38.02
C ILE A 15 22.63 -29.88 37.93
N VAL A 16 22.83 -29.30 36.74
CA VAL A 16 22.27 -27.98 36.43
C VAL A 16 20.78 -28.20 36.31
N ALA A 17 20.05 -27.90 37.39
CA ALA A 17 18.62 -27.72 37.32
C ALA A 17 18.34 -26.58 36.34
N VAL A 18 17.95 -26.92 35.11
CA VAL A 18 17.34 -25.96 34.20
C VAL A 18 16.00 -25.60 34.83
N ALA A 19 15.98 -24.49 35.57
CA ALA A 19 14.75 -23.83 35.91
C ALA A 19 14.10 -23.43 34.59
N ALA A 20 13.07 -24.18 34.18
CA ALA A 20 12.17 -23.74 33.14
C ALA A 20 11.53 -22.44 33.63
N VAL A 21 12.09 -21.30 33.19
CA VAL A 21 11.40 -20.02 33.26
C VAL A 21 10.24 -20.13 32.29
N THR A 22 9.14 -20.67 32.81
CA THR A 22 7.83 -20.52 32.19
C THR A 22 7.52 -19.03 32.25
N VAL A 23 7.68 -18.36 31.12
CA VAL A 23 7.13 -17.01 30.94
C VAL A 23 5.61 -17.21 30.94
N PRO A 24 4.86 -16.73 31.94
CA PRO A 24 3.42 -16.88 31.91
C PRO A 24 2.90 -16.10 30.69
N ALA A 25 2.12 -16.78 29.85
CA ALA A 25 1.36 -16.18 28.78
C ALA A 25 0.22 -15.33 29.37
N GLU A 26 0.57 -14.17 29.93
CA GLU A 26 -0.40 -13.14 30.29
C GLU A 26 -0.40 -12.05 29.23
N PHE A 27 -0.99 -12.39 28.09
CA PHE A 27 -1.76 -11.42 27.30
C PHE A 27 -3.23 -11.81 27.39
N ALA A 28 -3.76 -11.73 28.61
CA ALA A 28 -5.20 -11.59 28.78
C ALA A 28 -5.58 -10.21 28.26
N TYR A 29 -6.06 -10.16 27.01
CA TYR A 29 -6.88 -9.05 26.56
C TYR A 29 -8.08 -9.02 27.49
N ALA A 30 -8.07 -8.14 28.49
CA ALA A 30 -9.24 -7.85 29.30
C ALA A 30 -10.25 -7.08 28.44
N SER A 31 -10.83 -7.75 27.45
CA SER A 31 -12.04 -7.30 26.79
C SER A 31 -13.23 -7.66 27.69
N GLY A 32 -13.45 -6.82 28.68
CA GLY A 32 -14.77 -6.63 29.28
C GLY A 32 -15.70 -5.92 28.30
N PHE A 33 -15.94 -6.51 27.12
CA PHE A 33 -17.13 -6.18 26.34
C PHE A 33 -18.17 -7.23 26.67
N ARG A 34 -18.99 -6.94 27.68
CA ARG A 34 -20.35 -7.49 27.70
C ARG A 34 -20.94 -7.16 26.33
N SER A 35 -21.25 -8.18 25.54
CA SER A 35 -22.15 -8.03 24.40
C SER A 35 -23.49 -7.58 24.95
N ALA A 36 -23.67 -6.28 25.11
CA ALA A 36 -24.96 -5.68 24.96
C ALA A 36 -25.28 -5.83 23.46
N HIS A 37 -25.91 -6.96 23.10
CA HIS A 37 -26.72 -7.06 21.89
C HIS A 37 -27.82 -6.00 22.03
N THR A 38 -27.45 -4.77 21.71
CA THR A 38 -28.40 -3.71 21.49
C THR A 38 -29.08 -4.10 20.20
N THR A 39 -30.37 -4.40 20.27
CA THR A 39 -31.25 -4.76 19.16
C THR A 39 -31.47 -3.62 18.15
N GLY A 40 -30.53 -2.67 18.08
CA GLY A 40 -30.45 -1.62 17.08
C GLY A 40 -29.54 -2.07 15.94
N ARG A 41 -30.11 -2.19 14.74
CA ARG A 41 -29.37 -2.40 13.48
C ARG A 41 -28.17 -1.46 13.42
N ALA A 42 -26.97 -1.97 13.09
CA ALA A 42 -25.80 -1.12 12.89
C ALA A 42 -26.15 0.00 11.89
N SER A 43 -25.89 1.24 12.30
CA SER A 43 -26.30 2.43 11.55
C SER A 43 -25.06 3.18 11.07
N ILE A 44 -25.09 3.66 9.84
CA ILE A 44 -24.10 4.59 9.33
C ILE A 44 -24.47 5.97 9.91
N PRO A 45 -23.57 6.63 10.66
CA PRO A 45 -23.84 7.96 11.18
C PRO A 45 -24.32 8.90 10.08
N ALA A 46 -25.36 9.68 10.34
CA ALA A 46 -26.01 10.51 9.32
C ALA A 46 -25.03 11.46 8.61
N ALA A 47 -24.05 12.00 9.35
CA ALA A 47 -23.00 12.86 8.82
C ALA A 47 -22.13 12.21 7.74
N TYR A 48 -21.99 10.87 7.76
CA TYR A 48 -21.11 10.14 6.84
C TYR A 48 -21.88 9.34 5.80
N ARG A 49 -23.20 9.21 5.93
CA ARG A 49 -24.04 8.36 5.07
C ARG A 49 -23.81 8.60 3.58
N GLN A 50 -23.91 9.84 3.11
CA GLN A 50 -23.71 10.16 1.69
C GLN A 50 -22.27 9.94 1.21
N LEU A 51 -21.27 10.06 2.09
CA LEU A 51 -19.87 9.76 1.75
C LEU A 51 -19.69 8.26 1.57
N VAL A 52 -20.23 7.46 2.49
CA VAL A 52 -20.15 5.99 2.49
C VAL A 52 -20.95 5.39 1.35
N GLU A 53 -22.15 5.90 1.05
CA GLU A 53 -22.96 5.47 -0.09
C GLU A 53 -22.23 5.70 -1.42
N ARG A 54 -21.67 6.90 -1.63
CA ARG A 54 -20.88 7.20 -2.84
C ARG A 54 -19.58 6.41 -2.92
N ALA A 55 -18.92 6.19 -1.77
CA ALA A 55 -17.73 5.36 -1.69
C ALA A 55 -18.03 3.92 -2.12
N GLY A 56 -19.13 3.35 -1.63
CA GLY A 56 -19.55 1.97 -1.93
C GLY A 56 -19.95 1.71 -3.38
N THR A 57 -20.18 2.75 -4.20
CA THR A 57 -20.41 2.58 -5.64
C THR A 57 -19.13 2.40 -6.45
N ARG A 58 -17.95 2.59 -5.84
CA ARG A 58 -16.69 2.68 -6.59
C ARG A 58 -16.16 1.34 -7.08
N CYS A 59 -16.37 0.27 -6.32
CA CYS A 59 -15.95 -1.07 -6.71
C CYS A 59 -16.85 -2.15 -6.13
N ALA A 60 -17.08 -3.22 -6.90
CA ALA A 60 -17.94 -4.33 -6.48
C ALA A 60 -17.39 -5.10 -5.26
N ALA A 61 -16.07 -5.04 -5.03
CA ALA A 61 -15.43 -5.71 -3.90
C ALA A 61 -15.63 -4.97 -2.56
N ALA A 62 -15.90 -3.66 -2.59
CA ALA A 62 -16.15 -2.83 -1.42
C ALA A 62 -17.49 -2.07 -1.54
N PRO A 63 -18.64 -2.79 -1.53
CA PRO A 63 -19.95 -2.16 -1.50
C PRO A 63 -20.17 -1.38 -0.18
N VAL A 64 -21.27 -0.63 -0.09
CA VAL A 64 -21.59 0.27 1.04
C VAL A 64 -21.45 -0.44 2.39
N ARG A 65 -21.96 -1.68 2.50
CA ARG A 65 -21.84 -2.47 3.73
C ARG A 65 -20.41 -2.78 4.16
N ILE A 66 -19.49 -2.95 3.19
CA ILE A 66 -18.08 -3.27 3.46
C ILE A 66 -17.35 -2.00 3.89
N ILE A 67 -17.54 -0.88 3.19
CA ILE A 67 -16.97 0.41 3.57
C ILE A 67 -17.40 0.80 4.99
N ALA A 68 -18.69 0.68 5.29
CA ALA A 68 -19.23 0.98 6.62
C ALA A 68 -18.62 0.10 7.72
N ALA A 69 -18.62 -1.22 7.51
CA ALA A 69 -18.07 -2.17 8.47
C ALA A 69 -16.56 -2.00 8.68
N GLN A 70 -15.82 -1.65 7.62
CA GLN A 70 -14.40 -1.38 7.69
C GLN A 70 -14.13 -0.10 8.48
N ILE A 71 -14.81 1.02 8.19
CA ILE A 71 -14.68 2.26 8.95
C ILE A 71 -14.96 2.04 10.44
N GLU A 72 -16.01 1.27 10.76
CA GLU A 72 -16.32 0.95 12.14
C GLU A 72 -15.21 0.12 12.80
N ALA A 73 -14.68 -0.88 12.08
CA ALA A 73 -13.60 -1.73 12.58
C ALA A 73 -12.26 -1.00 12.72
N GLU A 74 -12.05 0.08 11.97
CA GLU A 74 -10.84 0.91 11.98
C GLU A 74 -10.86 1.94 13.12
N SER A 75 -11.95 2.69 13.24
CA SER A 75 -11.99 3.86 14.14
C SER A 75 -13.25 3.95 15.00
N ASN A 76 -14.19 3.02 14.86
CA ASN A 76 -15.54 3.15 15.41
C ASN A 76 -16.17 4.52 15.05
N TRP A 77 -16.01 4.93 13.79
CA TRP A 77 -16.49 6.21 13.25
C TRP A 77 -15.83 7.48 13.84
N ASN A 78 -14.69 7.35 14.54
CA ASN A 78 -13.97 8.48 15.10
C ASN A 78 -13.04 9.14 14.05
N PRO A 79 -13.32 10.38 13.62
CA PRO A 79 -12.50 11.08 12.62
C PRO A 79 -11.13 11.52 13.15
N HIS A 80 -10.92 11.49 14.46
CA HIS A 80 -9.68 11.88 15.12
C HIS A 80 -8.89 10.68 15.67
N ALA A 81 -9.25 9.45 15.28
CA ALA A 81 -8.57 8.26 15.75
C ALA A 81 -7.09 8.25 15.33
N VAL A 82 -6.23 7.86 16.28
CA VAL A 82 -4.80 7.60 16.03
C VAL A 82 -4.46 6.25 16.67
N SER A 83 -4.03 5.29 15.86
CA SER A 83 -3.60 3.98 16.37
C SER A 83 -2.22 4.05 17.03
N ARG A 84 -1.83 2.98 17.73
CA ARG A 84 -0.45 2.82 18.25
C ARG A 84 0.61 2.78 17.15
N SER A 85 0.24 2.31 15.95
CA SER A 85 1.08 2.32 14.73
C SER A 85 1.11 3.68 14.02
N GLY A 86 0.32 4.66 14.48
CA GLY A 86 0.29 6.01 13.95
C GLY A 86 -0.68 6.21 12.78
N ASP A 87 -1.62 5.27 12.57
CA ASP A 87 -2.66 5.33 11.55
C ASP A 87 -3.68 6.38 11.89
N ARG A 88 -4.16 7.15 10.91
CA ARG A 88 -4.86 8.41 11.17
C ARG A 88 -6.26 8.46 10.60
N GLY A 89 -7.15 9.00 11.42
CA GLY A 89 -8.50 9.39 11.08
C GLY A 89 -9.46 8.24 10.87
N ILE A 90 -10.62 8.56 10.30
CA ILE A 90 -11.78 7.65 10.27
C ILE A 90 -11.52 6.32 9.55
N SER A 91 -10.59 6.33 8.59
CA SER A 91 -10.20 5.17 7.78
C SER A 91 -8.82 4.61 8.16
N GLN A 92 -8.19 5.13 9.22
CA GLN A 92 -6.88 4.68 9.71
C GLN A 92 -5.82 4.56 8.61
N PHE A 93 -5.61 5.64 7.86
CA PHE A 93 -4.54 5.65 6.87
C PHE A 93 -3.17 5.74 7.55
N GLN A 94 -2.27 4.82 7.19
CA GLN A 94 -0.85 4.95 7.49
C GLN A 94 -0.28 6.23 6.87
N PRO A 95 0.64 6.95 7.56
CA PRO A 95 1.25 8.16 7.02
C PRO A 95 1.94 7.98 5.66
N GLY A 96 2.57 6.82 5.41
CA GLY A 96 3.18 6.50 4.11
C GLY A 96 2.16 6.15 3.01
N THR A 97 0.95 5.73 3.38
CA THR A 97 -0.09 5.35 2.43
C THR A 97 -0.96 6.53 2.03
N TRP A 98 -1.28 7.43 2.97
CA TRP A 98 -2.19 8.57 2.75
C TRP A 98 -1.89 9.43 1.51
N PRO A 99 -0.63 9.84 1.24
CA PRO A 99 -0.32 10.71 0.11
C PRO A 99 -0.68 10.11 -1.26
N ASN A 100 -0.73 8.77 -1.36
CA ASN A 100 -1.03 8.07 -2.62
C ASN A 100 -2.53 8.04 -2.95
N TRP A 101 -3.40 8.28 -1.96
CA TRP A 101 -4.85 8.14 -2.10
C TRP A 101 -5.62 9.45 -1.88
N SER A 102 -4.91 10.50 -1.50
CA SER A 102 -5.45 11.83 -1.22
C SER A 102 -4.97 12.86 -2.24
N SER A 103 -5.67 13.99 -2.29
CA SER A 103 -5.20 15.17 -3.04
C SER A 103 -4.26 15.98 -2.14
N PRO A 104 -3.28 16.70 -2.72
CA PRO A 104 -2.39 17.57 -1.95
C PRO A 104 -3.17 18.53 -1.04
N GLY A 105 -2.72 18.68 0.22
CA GLY A 105 -3.35 19.53 1.22
C GLY A 105 -4.55 18.92 1.94
N GLN A 106 -4.99 17.71 1.57
CA GLN A 106 -6.04 17.00 2.31
C GLN A 106 -5.49 16.31 3.56
N SER A 107 -6.35 16.17 4.57
CA SER A 107 -6.02 15.55 5.86
C SER A 107 -6.69 14.18 5.99
N PRO A 108 -5.99 13.15 6.53
CA PRO A 108 -6.62 11.87 6.84
C PRO A 108 -7.66 11.98 7.97
N PHE A 109 -7.62 13.07 8.76
CA PHE A 109 -8.59 13.37 9.80
C PHE A 109 -9.87 14.04 9.28
N ASP A 110 -9.96 14.36 7.98
CA ASP A 110 -11.15 14.88 7.35
C ASP A 110 -11.94 13.72 6.69
N PRO A 111 -13.11 13.32 7.23
CA PRO A 111 -13.91 12.23 6.66
C PRO A 111 -14.33 12.44 5.21
N SER A 112 -14.49 13.70 4.78
CA SER A 112 -14.88 14.03 3.42
C SER A 112 -13.78 13.73 2.40
N ALA A 113 -12.51 13.70 2.85
CA ALA A 113 -11.37 13.26 2.07
C ALA A 113 -11.04 11.77 2.31
N ALA A 114 -11.07 11.33 3.56
CA ALA A 114 -10.64 9.99 3.97
C ALA A 114 -11.55 8.88 3.45
N ILE A 115 -12.88 9.03 3.54
CA ILE A 115 -13.83 7.98 3.11
C ILE A 115 -13.74 7.73 1.58
N PRO A 116 -13.71 8.77 0.72
CA PRO A 116 -13.45 8.56 -0.71
C PRO A 116 -12.06 8.00 -1.01
N ALA A 117 -11.04 8.39 -0.24
CA ALA A 117 -9.68 7.83 -0.38
C ALA A 117 -9.66 6.34 -0.04
N GLN A 118 -10.35 5.91 1.01
CA GLN A 118 -10.48 4.50 1.38
C GLN A 118 -11.08 3.69 0.22
N ALA A 119 -12.20 4.14 -0.34
CA ALA A 119 -12.82 3.46 -1.47
C ALA A 119 -11.92 3.42 -2.73
N LYS A 120 -11.08 4.44 -2.94
CA LYS A 120 -10.06 4.41 -4.00
C LYS A 120 -9.03 3.32 -3.74
N TYR A 121 -8.53 3.26 -2.51
CA TYR A 121 -7.51 2.31 -2.10
C TYR A 121 -8.03 0.86 -2.16
N ASP A 122 -9.19 0.60 -1.54
CA ASP A 122 -9.87 -0.70 -1.58
C ASP A 122 -10.11 -1.18 -3.02
N CYS A 123 -10.55 -0.30 -3.91
CA CYS A 123 -10.72 -0.62 -5.33
C CYS A 123 -9.41 -1.02 -6.00
N ALA A 124 -8.30 -0.33 -5.71
CA ALA A 124 -7.00 -0.64 -6.27
C ALA A 124 -6.47 -1.97 -5.75
N LEU A 125 -6.58 -2.21 -4.43
CA LEU A 125 -6.24 -3.48 -3.81
C LEU A 125 -7.05 -4.63 -4.41
N ALA A 126 -8.36 -4.49 -4.53
CA ALA A 126 -9.22 -5.49 -5.17
C ALA A 126 -8.80 -5.75 -6.63
N GLY A 127 -8.46 -4.70 -7.39
CA GLY A 127 -7.93 -4.85 -8.76
C GLY A 127 -6.63 -5.66 -8.80
N GLN A 128 -5.70 -5.38 -7.88
CA GLN A 128 -4.44 -6.09 -7.74
C GLN A 128 -4.65 -7.57 -7.37
N MET A 129 -5.50 -7.85 -6.36
CA MET A 129 -5.83 -9.22 -5.95
C MET A 129 -6.47 -10.02 -7.09
N ALA A 130 -7.38 -9.40 -7.84
CA ALA A 130 -8.02 -10.03 -8.99
C ALA A 130 -7.00 -10.30 -10.10
N GLY A 131 -6.02 -9.41 -10.28
CA GLY A 131 -4.88 -9.62 -11.18
C GLY A 131 -4.10 -10.88 -10.82
N TRP A 132 -3.71 -11.02 -9.55
CA TRP A 132 -2.99 -12.20 -9.07
C TRP A 132 -3.82 -13.48 -9.11
N GLN A 133 -5.14 -13.40 -8.88
CA GLN A 133 -6.05 -14.52 -9.11
C GLN A 133 -6.12 -14.94 -10.58
N ARG A 134 -6.09 -13.97 -11.52
CA ARG A 134 -6.05 -14.28 -12.96
C ARG A 134 -4.74 -14.98 -13.34
N GLN A 135 -3.63 -14.56 -12.74
CA GLN A 135 -2.29 -15.11 -12.95
C GLN A 135 -2.04 -16.43 -12.22
N GLY A 136 -2.98 -16.91 -11.40
CA GLY A 136 -2.83 -18.15 -10.63
C GLY A 136 -1.95 -18.02 -9.38
N MET A 137 -1.55 -16.79 -9.02
CA MET A 137 -0.73 -16.51 -7.83
C MET A 137 -1.56 -16.48 -6.54
N LEU A 138 -2.86 -16.24 -6.65
CA LEU A 138 -3.82 -16.34 -5.56
C LEU A 138 -4.95 -17.28 -5.93
N SER A 139 -5.43 -18.04 -4.95
CA SER A 139 -6.57 -18.93 -5.18
C SER A 139 -7.83 -18.13 -5.54
N ARG A 140 -8.50 -18.55 -6.63
CA ARG A 140 -9.82 -18.04 -7.03
C ARG A 140 -10.95 -18.48 -6.09
N SER A 141 -10.70 -19.46 -5.22
CA SER A 141 -11.67 -19.88 -4.20
C SER A 141 -11.81 -18.86 -3.07
N ILE A 142 -10.84 -17.94 -2.90
CA ILE A 142 -10.92 -16.90 -1.88
C ILE A 142 -11.68 -15.70 -2.46
N PRO A 143 -12.81 -15.28 -1.87
CA PRO A 143 -13.56 -14.12 -2.34
C PRO A 143 -12.71 -12.85 -2.40
N LEU A 144 -12.88 -12.07 -3.48
CA LEU A 144 -12.06 -10.89 -3.73
C LEU A 144 -12.12 -9.84 -2.62
N THR A 145 -13.30 -9.62 -2.04
CA THR A 145 -13.48 -8.74 -0.87
C THR A 145 -12.62 -9.16 0.31
N ARG A 146 -12.46 -10.47 0.57
CA ARG A 146 -11.63 -10.95 1.68
C ARG A 146 -10.14 -10.71 1.43
N LEU A 147 -9.69 -10.92 0.20
CA LEU A 147 -8.30 -10.63 -0.20
C LEU A 147 -8.01 -9.12 -0.13
N MET A 148 -8.96 -8.29 -0.56
CA MET A 148 -8.87 -6.83 -0.46
C MET A 148 -8.75 -6.36 0.99
N LEU A 149 -9.64 -6.82 1.88
CA LEU A 149 -9.56 -6.48 3.31
C LEU A 149 -8.25 -6.97 3.95
N ALA A 150 -7.80 -8.17 3.58
CA ALA A 150 -6.51 -8.68 4.03
C ALA A 150 -5.35 -7.79 3.54
N ALA A 151 -5.42 -7.31 2.30
CA ALA A 151 -4.41 -6.45 1.71
C ALA A 151 -4.43 -5.04 2.32
N TYR A 152 -5.57 -4.53 2.76
CA TYR A 152 -5.66 -3.26 3.48
C TYR A 152 -4.91 -3.33 4.81
N ASN A 153 -5.08 -4.43 5.54
CA ASN A 153 -4.48 -4.61 6.87
C ASN A 153 -3.02 -5.09 6.84
N ALA A 154 -2.67 -6.04 5.96
CA ALA A 154 -1.35 -6.67 5.92
C ALA A 154 -0.46 -6.19 4.76
N GLY A 155 -0.98 -5.28 3.93
CA GLY A 155 -0.40 -4.95 2.64
C GLY A 155 -0.67 -6.03 1.58
N ALA A 156 -0.79 -5.60 0.32
CA ALA A 156 -1.00 -6.49 -0.83
C ALA A 156 0.07 -7.59 -0.92
N HIS A 157 1.35 -7.25 -0.73
CA HIS A 157 2.43 -8.23 -0.78
C HIS A 157 2.39 -9.25 0.37
N GLY A 158 1.86 -8.87 1.54
CA GLY A 158 1.61 -9.81 2.63
C GLY A 158 0.63 -10.91 2.19
N VAL A 159 -0.46 -10.52 1.54
CA VAL A 159 -1.45 -11.46 0.96
C VAL A 159 -0.82 -12.35 -0.12
N LEU A 160 0.01 -11.78 -0.99
CA LEU A 160 0.71 -12.53 -2.03
C LEU A 160 1.63 -13.60 -1.44
N ARG A 161 2.47 -13.24 -0.46
CA ARG A 161 3.40 -14.17 0.21
C ARG A 161 2.66 -15.31 0.91
N ALA A 162 1.50 -15.03 1.48
CA ALA A 162 0.67 -16.04 2.12
C ALA A 162 -0.11 -16.91 1.12
N GLY A 163 -0.12 -16.58 -0.18
CA GLY A 163 -1.00 -17.21 -1.17
C GLY A 163 -2.49 -16.98 -0.91
N GLY A 164 -2.83 -15.99 -0.08
CA GLY A 164 -4.17 -15.80 0.49
C GLY A 164 -4.14 -14.90 1.73
N ILE A 165 -5.02 -15.14 2.69
CA ILE A 165 -5.09 -14.33 3.91
C ILE A 165 -3.92 -14.71 4.85
N PRO A 166 -3.00 -13.78 5.20
CA PRO A 166 -1.86 -14.10 6.07
C PRO A 166 -2.28 -14.52 7.47
N ASN A 167 -1.63 -15.57 8.01
CA ASN A 167 -1.84 -16.00 9.40
C ASN A 167 -0.83 -15.32 10.35
N ASN A 168 -0.88 -13.99 10.44
CA ASN A 168 0.03 -13.16 11.25
C ASN A 168 -0.53 -12.79 12.63
N GLY A 169 -1.58 -13.50 13.09
CA GLY A 169 -2.25 -13.23 14.36
C GLY A 169 -3.22 -12.03 14.38
N ILE A 170 -3.26 -11.21 13.32
CA ILE A 170 -4.09 -9.99 13.27
C ILE A 170 -5.07 -10.03 12.08
N THR A 171 -4.55 -10.27 10.88
CA THR A 171 -5.29 -10.11 9.62
C THR A 171 -6.49 -11.05 9.48
N PRO A 172 -6.45 -12.34 9.89
CA PRO A 172 -7.62 -13.20 9.82
C PRO A 172 -8.77 -12.67 10.70
N GLY A 173 -8.44 -12.16 11.89
CA GLY A 173 -9.40 -11.55 12.81
C GLY A 173 -10.00 -10.27 12.24
N TYR A 174 -9.17 -9.41 11.63
CA TYR A 174 -9.61 -8.19 10.94
C TYR A 174 -10.63 -8.51 9.82
N VAL A 175 -10.28 -9.42 8.92
CA VAL A 175 -11.16 -9.81 7.80
C VAL A 175 -12.47 -10.39 8.32
N ASN A 176 -12.42 -11.31 9.29
CA ASN A 176 -13.63 -11.95 9.82
C ASN A 176 -14.53 -10.94 10.56
N ARG A 177 -13.95 -10.03 11.35
CA ARG A 177 -14.70 -8.98 12.04
C ARG A 177 -15.48 -8.10 11.06
N ILE A 178 -14.84 -7.64 9.99
CA ILE A 178 -15.49 -6.78 8.99
C ILE A 178 -16.55 -7.54 8.20
N MET A 179 -16.24 -8.76 7.76
CA MET A 179 -17.20 -9.58 7.02
C MET A 179 -18.46 -9.87 7.85
N ASN A 180 -18.30 -10.20 9.13
CA ASN A 180 -19.43 -10.42 10.04
C ASN A 180 -20.20 -9.12 10.26
N ARG A 181 -19.50 -8.02 10.58
CA ARG A 181 -20.13 -6.71 10.81
C ARG A 181 -20.86 -6.18 9.58
N SER A 182 -20.39 -6.48 8.38
CA SER A 182 -21.04 -6.06 7.13
C SER A 182 -22.46 -6.61 6.96
N GLN A 183 -22.81 -7.70 7.65
CA GLN A 183 -24.17 -8.26 7.63
C GLN A 183 -25.17 -7.31 8.30
N ASP A 184 -24.76 -6.62 9.36
CA ASP A 184 -25.59 -5.63 10.05
C ASP A 184 -25.85 -4.39 9.17
N TYR A 185 -24.98 -4.17 8.17
CA TYR A 185 -25.07 -3.10 7.18
C TYR A 185 -25.69 -3.52 5.84
N ALA A 186 -26.14 -4.78 5.68
CA ALA A 186 -26.66 -5.28 4.41
C ALA A 186 -27.91 -4.50 3.90
N TRP A 187 -28.60 -3.79 4.78
CA TRP A 187 -29.70 -2.89 4.42
C TRP A 187 -29.23 -1.71 3.55
N ALA A 188 -27.97 -1.30 3.66
CA ALA A 188 -27.41 -0.11 3.01
C ALA A 188 -27.03 -0.34 1.54
N ASP A 189 -26.94 -1.59 1.09
CA ASP A 189 -26.69 -1.91 -0.32
C ASP A 189 -27.98 -1.99 -1.15
N LYS A 190 -29.14 -1.92 -0.50
CA LYS A 190 -30.41 -1.86 -1.22
C LYS A 190 -30.51 -0.48 -1.89
N PRO A 191 -30.98 -0.40 -3.15
CA PRO A 191 -31.27 0.88 -3.77
C PRO A 191 -32.20 1.66 -2.86
N VAL A 192 -31.81 2.88 -2.49
CA VAL A 192 -32.69 3.78 -1.75
C VAL A 192 -33.85 4.11 -2.68
N THR A 193 -35.03 3.56 -2.43
CA THR A 193 -36.28 4.15 -2.93
C THR A 193 -36.31 5.56 -2.35
N GLN A 194 -36.12 6.55 -3.22
CA GLN A 194 -36.01 7.95 -2.83
C GLN A 194 -37.23 8.33 -1.97
N ALA A 195 -37.00 8.58 -0.68
CA ALA A 195 -37.93 9.40 0.09
C ALA A 195 -37.87 10.83 -0.50
N PRO A 196 -39.01 11.56 -0.55
CA PRO A 196 -39.08 12.84 -1.24
C PRO A 196 -38.08 13.83 -0.65
N GLN A 197 -37.15 14.32 -1.46
CA GLN A 197 -36.28 15.43 -1.08
C GLN A 197 -37.12 16.73 -1.08
N PRO A 198 -37.01 17.60 -0.06
CA PRO A 198 -37.56 18.94 -0.14
C PRO A 198 -36.87 19.72 -1.27
N ALA A 199 -37.68 20.40 -2.08
CA ALA A 199 -37.29 21.02 -3.33
C ALA A 199 -36.12 22.02 -3.16
N VAL A 200 -35.02 21.78 -3.87
CA VAL A 200 -33.94 22.75 -4.02
C VAL A 200 -34.35 23.76 -5.11
N ALA A 201 -34.31 25.04 -4.74
CA ALA A 201 -34.61 26.16 -5.62
C ALA A 201 -33.68 26.19 -6.86
N LYS A 202 -34.30 26.41 -8.02
CA LYS A 202 -33.64 26.44 -9.35
C LYS A 202 -32.76 27.68 -9.48
N SER A 203 -31.48 27.51 -9.80
CA SER A 203 -30.62 28.59 -10.32
C SER A 203 -30.54 28.51 -11.85
N HIS A 204 -30.55 29.69 -12.47
CA HIS A 204 -30.69 29.93 -13.92
C HIS A 204 -29.49 29.45 -14.75
N PRO A 205 -29.71 28.98 -16.00
CA PRO A 205 -28.63 28.65 -16.93
C PRO A 205 -28.06 29.91 -17.61
N VAL A 206 -26.73 30.08 -17.56
CA VAL A 206 -26.00 31.05 -18.39
C VAL A 206 -25.77 30.42 -19.76
N VAL A 207 -26.36 31.05 -20.78
CA VAL A 207 -26.24 30.68 -22.20
C VAL A 207 -24.87 31.14 -22.74
N ALA A 208 -24.00 30.20 -23.12
CA ALA A 208 -22.82 30.49 -23.91
C ALA A 208 -23.15 30.38 -25.41
N LYS A 209 -22.86 31.44 -26.18
CA LYS A 209 -23.09 31.51 -27.63
C LYS A 209 -22.07 30.66 -28.42
N PRO A 210 -22.41 30.16 -29.62
CA PRO A 210 -21.51 29.37 -30.46
C PRO A 210 -20.56 30.24 -31.28
N ARG A 211 -19.30 29.79 -31.43
CA ARG A 211 -18.28 30.39 -32.30
C ARG A 211 -18.23 29.67 -33.65
N PRO A 212 -18.15 30.37 -34.80
CA PRO A 212 -18.16 29.74 -36.11
C PRO A 212 -16.83 29.06 -36.46
N SER A 213 -16.96 27.94 -37.17
CA SER A 213 -15.88 27.14 -37.76
C SER A 213 -15.35 27.82 -39.02
N ALA A 214 -14.03 27.90 -39.15
CA ALA A 214 -13.36 28.25 -40.40
C ALA A 214 -12.30 27.19 -40.70
N ALA A 215 -12.60 26.34 -41.67
CA ALA A 215 -11.64 25.43 -42.29
C ALA A 215 -10.62 26.22 -43.11
N LYS A 216 -9.33 25.92 -42.96
CA LYS A 216 -8.30 26.25 -43.95
C LYS A 216 -7.30 25.10 -44.10
N ALA A 217 -6.81 25.00 -45.33
CA ALA A 217 -6.32 23.81 -46.00
C ALA A 217 -4.94 23.28 -45.54
N ARG A 218 -4.75 21.98 -45.77
CA ARG A 218 -3.48 21.23 -45.74
C ARG A 218 -2.49 21.75 -46.79
N PRO A 219 -1.18 21.70 -46.50
CA PRO A 219 -0.17 21.41 -47.50
C PRO A 219 0.43 20.00 -47.34
N ALA A 220 1.25 19.67 -48.32
CA ALA A 220 1.49 18.34 -48.87
C ALA A 220 2.35 17.38 -48.04
N SER A 221 2.08 16.10 -48.34
CA SER A 221 2.86 14.88 -48.15
C SER A 221 4.32 15.01 -47.72
N ALA A 222 4.61 14.54 -46.50
CA ALA A 222 5.88 13.90 -46.18
C ALA A 222 5.70 12.38 -46.29
N LYS A 223 6.68 11.69 -46.89
CA LYS A 223 6.70 10.23 -47.08
C LYS A 223 6.43 9.52 -45.74
N PRO A 224 5.66 8.41 -45.71
CA PRO A 224 5.41 7.66 -44.49
C PRO A 224 6.74 7.10 -43.96
N HIS A 225 7.23 7.66 -42.86
CA HIS A 225 8.20 6.98 -42.01
C HIS A 225 7.47 5.82 -41.32
N PRO A 226 8.12 4.66 -41.13
CA PRO A 226 7.58 3.60 -40.29
C PRO A 226 7.18 4.19 -38.93
N PRO A 227 6.04 3.79 -38.34
CA PRO A 227 5.66 4.29 -37.02
C PRO A 227 6.81 4.03 -36.05
N ALA A 228 7.33 5.10 -35.45
CA ALA A 228 8.36 4.99 -34.43
C ALA A 228 7.84 4.05 -33.35
N VAL A 229 8.57 2.97 -33.08
CA VAL A 229 8.23 2.03 -32.01
C VAL A 229 8.23 2.84 -30.71
N LEU A 230 7.03 3.06 -30.16
CA LEU A 230 6.85 3.78 -28.91
C LEU A 230 7.52 2.96 -27.79
N ARG A 231 8.68 3.43 -27.34
CA ARG A 231 9.45 2.79 -26.26
C ARG A 231 8.96 3.32 -24.91
N PRO A 232 8.90 2.46 -23.87
CA PRO A 232 8.63 2.92 -22.52
C PRO A 232 9.72 3.89 -22.08
N SER A 233 9.32 4.98 -21.41
CA SER A 233 10.25 5.97 -20.88
C SER A 233 9.84 6.38 -19.47
N VAL A 234 10.83 6.60 -18.61
CA VAL A 234 10.65 7.12 -17.26
C VAL A 234 11.51 8.38 -17.14
N THR A 235 10.93 9.48 -16.66
CA THR A 235 11.66 10.70 -16.36
C THR A 235 11.70 10.93 -14.86
N VAL A 236 12.75 11.60 -14.40
CA VAL A 236 12.91 12.06 -13.02
C VAL A 236 12.83 13.58 -13.03
N ALA A 237 11.90 14.13 -12.27
CA ALA A 237 11.77 15.58 -12.04
C ALA A 237 12.49 15.99 -10.75
N THR A 238 12.43 15.17 -9.71
CA THR A 238 13.14 15.37 -8.44
C THR A 238 13.69 14.04 -7.92
N PRO A 239 14.83 14.04 -7.22
CA PRO A 239 15.72 15.19 -6.97
C PRO A 239 16.55 15.57 -8.19
N ALA A 240 17.14 16.77 -8.19
CA ALA A 240 18.12 17.15 -9.20
C ALA A 240 19.39 16.30 -9.06
N LEU A 241 20.12 16.09 -10.16
CA LEU A 241 21.35 15.30 -10.15
C LEU A 241 22.35 15.85 -9.12
N ASN A 242 22.92 14.98 -8.30
CA ASN A 242 23.88 15.29 -7.23
C ASN A 242 23.32 16.21 -6.13
N SER A 243 22.00 16.23 -5.93
CA SER A 243 21.40 16.89 -4.77
C SER A 243 22.00 16.36 -3.48
N ARG A 244 22.27 17.26 -2.53
CA ARG A 244 22.71 16.90 -1.18
C ARG A 244 21.49 16.53 -0.35
N VAL A 245 21.54 15.36 0.27
CA VAL A 245 20.45 14.80 1.07
C VAL A 245 21.01 14.33 2.41
N SER A 246 20.22 14.38 3.47
CA SER A 246 20.66 13.84 4.76
C SER A 246 20.33 12.36 4.84
N GLN A 247 21.21 11.58 5.46
CA GLN A 247 21.04 10.13 5.59
C GLN A 247 19.69 9.75 6.23
N SER A 248 19.32 10.42 7.34
CA SER A 248 18.07 10.17 8.04
C SER A 248 16.83 10.79 7.38
N GLY A 249 17.01 11.84 6.58
CA GLY A 249 15.91 12.55 5.92
C GLY A 249 15.56 11.97 4.55
N GLY A 250 16.52 11.33 3.90
CA GLY A 250 16.39 10.76 2.56
C GLY A 250 15.93 11.77 1.52
N PHE A 251 15.19 11.30 0.52
CA PHE A 251 14.62 12.15 -0.51
C PHE A 251 13.30 11.62 -1.08
N SER A 252 12.49 12.53 -1.63
CA SER A 252 11.31 12.17 -2.42
C SER A 252 11.64 12.21 -3.91
N ALA A 253 11.60 11.05 -4.54
CA ALA A 253 11.72 10.90 -5.98
C ALA A 253 10.37 11.10 -6.66
N ARG A 254 10.33 11.87 -7.75
CA ARG A 254 9.10 12.08 -8.53
C ARG A 254 9.42 12.19 -10.00
N GLY A 255 8.45 11.85 -10.84
CA GLY A 255 8.57 12.07 -12.26
C GLY A 255 7.37 11.59 -13.06
N THR A 256 7.61 11.30 -14.34
CA THR A 256 6.58 10.80 -15.24
C THR A 256 6.98 9.51 -15.91
N VAL A 257 5.97 8.76 -16.36
CA VAL A 257 6.16 7.60 -17.21
C VAL A 257 5.35 7.75 -18.50
N SER A 258 5.84 7.14 -19.57
CA SER A 258 5.11 7.02 -20.83
C SER A 258 5.30 5.62 -21.40
N GLN A 259 4.24 5.09 -22.04
CA GLN A 259 4.28 3.83 -22.79
C GLN A 259 4.73 2.59 -21.98
N ILE A 260 4.51 2.56 -20.66
CA ILE A 260 4.98 1.46 -19.79
C ILE A 260 4.23 0.15 -20.00
N GLY A 261 3.03 0.20 -20.57
CA GLY A 261 2.19 -0.98 -20.82
C GLY A 261 1.82 -1.69 -19.51
N THR A 262 2.07 -2.99 -19.44
CA THR A 262 1.83 -3.83 -18.25
C THR A 262 3.04 -3.93 -17.32
N ARG A 263 4.13 -3.20 -17.60
CA ARG A 263 5.33 -3.23 -16.77
C ARG A 263 5.07 -2.48 -15.47
N THR A 264 5.76 -2.90 -14.43
CA THR A 264 5.79 -2.22 -13.13
C THR A 264 7.06 -1.38 -13.01
N LEU A 265 7.00 -0.31 -12.21
CA LEU A 265 8.14 0.54 -11.91
C LEU A 265 8.65 0.19 -10.51
N TRP A 266 9.96 0.08 -10.34
CA TRP A 266 10.61 -0.26 -9.08
C TRP A 266 11.74 0.71 -8.77
N LEU A 267 11.93 0.99 -7.48
CA LEU A 267 13.03 1.77 -6.94
C LEU A 267 14.01 0.80 -6.27
N LEU A 268 15.28 0.89 -6.63
CA LEU A 268 16.33 0.07 -6.04
C LEU A 268 17.57 0.92 -5.78
N ASP A 269 18.16 0.76 -4.60
CA ASP A 269 19.51 1.22 -4.29
C ASP A 269 20.56 0.43 -5.08
N ASN A 270 21.56 1.13 -5.60
CA ASN A 270 22.68 0.57 -6.36
C ASN A 270 24.01 1.12 -5.84
N HIS A 271 24.54 0.46 -4.80
CA HIS A 271 25.85 0.77 -4.22
C HIS A 271 26.85 -0.36 -4.52
N ASP A 272 26.64 -1.55 -3.92
CA ASP A 272 27.46 -2.76 -4.15
C ASP A 272 26.71 -3.82 -4.98
N GLY A 273 25.70 -3.38 -5.72
CA GLY A 273 24.66 -4.15 -6.42
C GLY A 273 23.27 -3.69 -5.98
N PHE A 274 22.21 -4.43 -6.31
CA PHE A 274 20.84 -3.91 -6.24
C PHE A 274 20.08 -4.37 -4.99
N THR A 275 19.78 -3.43 -4.10
CA THR A 275 18.84 -3.64 -2.98
C THR A 275 17.47 -3.11 -3.40
N VAL A 276 16.42 -3.91 -3.22
CA VAL A 276 15.08 -3.49 -3.66
C VAL A 276 14.35 -2.77 -2.54
N ASP A 277 13.99 -1.51 -2.78
CA ASP A 277 13.27 -0.69 -1.79
C ASP A 277 11.76 -0.90 -1.92
N GLU A 278 11.19 -0.50 -3.06
CA GLU A 278 9.76 -0.56 -3.28
C GLU A 278 9.34 -0.68 -4.75
N MET A 279 8.15 -1.23 -4.96
CA MET A 279 7.42 -1.06 -6.21
C MET A 279 6.77 0.32 -6.21
N VAL A 280 7.13 1.15 -7.18
CA VAL A 280 6.69 2.53 -7.29
C VAL A 280 5.28 2.59 -7.89
N PRO A 281 4.28 3.15 -7.18
CA PRO A 281 2.95 3.32 -7.73
C PRO A 281 2.97 4.34 -8.88
N VAL A 282 2.33 3.95 -9.99
CA VAL A 282 2.10 4.82 -11.15
C VAL A 282 0.64 5.20 -11.21
N ILE A 283 0.34 6.49 -11.14
CA ILE A 283 -1.03 7.03 -11.23
C ILE A 283 -1.12 7.90 -12.49
N GLY A 284 -1.86 7.41 -13.49
CA GLY A 284 -1.90 8.03 -14.81
C GLY A 284 -0.52 7.99 -15.47
N ALA A 285 0.09 9.15 -15.68
CA ALA A 285 1.44 9.28 -16.23
C ALA A 285 2.48 9.72 -15.18
N GLN A 286 2.11 9.77 -13.89
CA GLN A 286 2.97 10.25 -12.82
C GLN A 286 3.35 9.14 -11.85
N TRP A 287 4.52 9.27 -11.25
CA TRP A 287 5.01 8.38 -10.21
C TRP A 287 5.72 9.18 -9.12
N ALA A 288 5.70 8.65 -7.89
CA ALA A 288 6.42 9.19 -6.75
C ALA A 288 6.83 8.06 -5.82
N ALA A 289 8.00 8.21 -5.20
CA ALA A 289 8.59 7.28 -4.24
C ALA A 289 9.34 8.09 -3.17
N ASP A 290 9.35 7.59 -1.93
CA ASP A 290 10.09 8.20 -0.83
C ASP A 290 11.18 7.22 -0.39
N ASP A 291 12.43 7.62 -0.59
CA ASP A 291 13.59 6.81 -0.23
C ASP A 291 14.22 7.35 1.07
N ARG A 292 14.01 6.61 2.16
CA ARG A 292 14.48 6.96 3.51
C ARG A 292 14.35 5.78 4.49
N PRO A 293 15.29 5.62 5.45
CA PRO A 293 16.61 6.28 5.50
C PRO A 293 17.57 5.73 4.42
N LEU A 294 18.61 6.48 4.07
CA LEU A 294 19.57 6.08 3.04
C LEU A 294 20.76 5.31 3.63
N GLY A 295 20.96 4.07 3.22
CA GLY A 295 22.00 3.21 3.81
C GLY A 295 21.77 2.98 5.32
N ASP A 296 22.82 2.55 6.03
CA ASP A 296 22.76 2.31 7.48
C ASP A 296 23.62 3.31 8.28
N THR A 297 23.36 3.43 9.58
CA THR A 297 24.04 4.43 10.43
C THR A 297 25.54 4.18 10.62
N SER A 298 26.07 3.05 10.16
CA SER A 298 27.50 2.73 10.20
C SER A 298 28.26 3.21 8.96
N ASP A 299 27.56 3.60 7.91
CA ASP A 299 28.17 4.09 6.66
C ASP A 299 28.98 5.38 6.88
N PRO A 300 30.22 5.46 6.36
CA PRO A 300 31.03 6.67 6.46
C PRO A 300 30.46 7.77 5.55
N LEU A 301 30.13 8.92 6.15
CA LEU A 301 29.62 10.09 5.44
C LEU A 301 30.76 11.07 5.07
N PRO A 302 30.68 11.76 3.91
CA PRO A 302 29.63 11.65 2.89
C PRO A 302 29.90 10.50 1.91
N PHE A 303 28.83 9.91 1.38
CA PHE A 303 28.91 8.95 0.26
C PHE A 303 27.99 9.35 -0.89
N SER A 304 28.18 8.75 -2.07
CA SER A 304 27.30 8.94 -3.21
C SER A 304 26.42 7.71 -3.38
N LEU A 305 25.11 7.90 -3.37
CA LEU A 305 24.14 6.84 -3.59
C LEU A 305 23.59 6.96 -5.01
N SER A 306 23.58 5.83 -5.73
CA SER A 306 22.86 5.72 -7.00
C SER A 306 21.59 4.92 -6.77
N VAL A 307 20.45 5.48 -7.09
CA VAL A 307 19.15 4.81 -7.03
C VAL A 307 18.67 4.59 -8.45
N VAL A 308 18.26 3.38 -8.80
CA VAL A 308 17.82 3.02 -10.14
C VAL A 308 16.31 2.83 -10.18
N LEU A 309 15.71 3.38 -11.24
CA LEU A 309 14.32 3.12 -11.59
C LEU A 309 14.27 2.00 -12.61
N VAL A 310 13.69 0.87 -12.23
CA VAL A 310 13.65 -0.34 -13.06
C VAL A 310 12.23 -0.55 -13.57
N LEU A 311 12.10 -0.66 -14.89
CA LEU A 311 10.91 -1.20 -15.51
C LEU A 311 11.00 -2.72 -15.52
N ALA A 312 10.03 -3.35 -14.89
CA ALA A 312 9.97 -4.78 -14.71
C ALA A 312 8.81 -5.37 -15.50
N ASP A 313 9.08 -6.38 -16.35
CA ASP A 313 8.01 -7.27 -16.81
C ASP A 313 7.46 -8.13 -15.65
N ALA A 314 6.47 -8.97 -15.95
CA ALA A 314 5.83 -9.78 -14.91
C ALA A 314 6.81 -10.71 -14.16
N LYS A 315 7.81 -11.28 -14.86
CA LYS A 315 8.77 -12.22 -14.27
C LYS A 315 9.82 -11.48 -13.44
N CYS A 316 10.37 -10.39 -13.97
CA CYS A 316 11.28 -9.53 -13.23
C CYS A 316 10.60 -8.96 -11.98
N GLY A 317 9.37 -8.45 -12.10
CA GLY A 317 8.64 -7.85 -10.98
C GLY A 317 8.35 -8.85 -9.87
N GLN A 318 8.18 -10.14 -10.20
CA GLN A 318 8.12 -11.20 -9.19
C GLN A 318 9.45 -11.33 -8.45
N ILE A 319 10.58 -11.41 -9.15
CA ILE A 319 11.91 -11.59 -8.52
C ILE A 319 12.25 -10.38 -7.64
N LEU A 320 12.05 -9.16 -8.15
CA LEU A 320 12.27 -7.93 -7.38
C LEU A 320 11.35 -7.87 -6.15
N GLY A 321 10.09 -8.27 -6.29
CA GLY A 321 9.15 -8.32 -5.18
C GLY A 321 9.48 -9.35 -4.10
N HIS A 322 10.20 -10.43 -4.43
CA HIS A 322 10.73 -11.36 -3.42
C HIS A 322 11.92 -10.73 -2.69
N ALA A 323 12.87 -10.15 -3.41
CA ALA A 323 14.03 -9.48 -2.82
C ALA A 323 13.62 -8.32 -1.89
N ALA A 324 12.62 -7.51 -2.26
CA ALA A 324 12.09 -6.44 -1.41
C ALA A 324 11.45 -6.93 -0.10
N ALA A 325 11.06 -8.22 -0.02
CA ALA A 325 10.41 -8.78 1.17
C ALA A 325 11.42 -9.21 2.26
N THR A 326 12.71 -9.09 1.98
CA THR A 326 13.84 -9.55 2.79
C THR A 326 14.85 -8.40 2.87
N PRO A 327 14.94 -7.69 4.01
CA PRO A 327 15.79 -6.49 4.16
C PRO A 327 17.29 -6.72 3.89
N SER A 328 17.72 -7.98 3.81
CA SER A 328 19.09 -8.42 3.59
C SER A 328 19.36 -8.93 2.17
N ASP A 329 18.36 -8.99 1.30
CA ASP A 329 18.54 -9.59 -0.03
C ASP A 329 19.00 -8.53 -1.02
N HIS A 330 20.24 -8.72 -1.44
CA HIS A 330 20.92 -7.93 -2.43
C HIS A 330 21.07 -8.77 -3.71
N LEU A 331 20.85 -8.13 -4.86
CA LEU A 331 20.98 -8.77 -6.16
C LEU A 331 22.28 -8.30 -6.82
N ASP A 332 23.19 -9.25 -7.08
CA ASP A 332 24.44 -8.98 -7.82
C ASP A 332 24.18 -8.45 -9.24
N ALA A 333 23.05 -8.83 -9.85
CA ALA A 333 22.63 -8.37 -11.17
C ALA A 333 21.11 -8.32 -11.30
N LEU A 334 20.62 -7.43 -12.16
CA LEU A 334 19.19 -7.35 -12.46
C LEU A 334 18.71 -8.62 -13.20
N PRO A 335 17.61 -9.24 -12.75
CA PRO A 335 17.03 -10.39 -13.44
C PRO A 335 16.65 -10.12 -14.90
N ALA A 336 16.59 -11.18 -15.70
CA ALA A 336 16.03 -11.10 -17.04
C ALA A 336 14.59 -10.53 -17.00
N GLY A 337 14.29 -9.59 -17.89
CA GLY A 337 13.01 -8.87 -17.93
C GLY A 337 12.99 -7.57 -17.12
N CYS A 338 14.06 -7.27 -16.39
CA CYS A 338 14.30 -5.97 -15.78
C CYS A 338 15.04 -5.05 -16.74
N THR A 339 14.68 -3.77 -16.78
CA THR A 339 15.39 -2.76 -17.56
C THR A 339 15.53 -1.49 -16.75
N ILE A 340 16.77 -1.02 -16.56
CA ILE A 340 17.02 0.30 -15.95
C ILE A 340 16.45 1.36 -16.90
N ALA A 341 15.46 2.11 -16.42
CA ALA A 341 14.80 3.16 -17.17
C ALA A 341 15.37 4.54 -16.85
N SER A 342 15.86 4.75 -15.63
CA SER A 342 16.55 5.97 -15.21
C SER A 342 17.40 5.72 -13.97
N THR A 343 18.34 6.63 -13.68
CA THR A 343 19.18 6.61 -12.48
C THR A 343 19.14 7.97 -11.80
N ILE A 344 18.95 7.97 -10.50
CA ILE A 344 19.03 9.12 -9.61
C ILE A 344 20.37 9.03 -8.90
N ARG A 345 21.13 10.12 -8.84
CA ARG A 345 22.35 10.19 -8.03
C ARG A 345 22.22 11.32 -7.02
N VAL A 346 22.47 11.01 -5.76
CA VAL A 346 22.46 11.97 -4.65
C VAL A 346 23.77 11.87 -3.88
N ARG A 347 24.15 12.97 -3.23
CA ARG A 347 25.27 12.99 -2.29
C ARG A 347 24.71 12.96 -0.87
N VAL A 348 24.90 11.86 -0.18
CA VAL A 348 24.46 11.67 1.20
C VAL A 348 25.45 12.36 2.12
N MET A 349 24.96 13.26 2.96
CA MET A 349 25.74 14.09 3.88
C MET A 349 25.38 13.76 5.33
N SER A 350 26.28 14.09 6.26
CA SER A 350 25.89 14.29 7.67
C SER A 350 24.82 15.37 7.75
N ARG A 351 23.94 15.26 8.75
CA ARG A 351 22.79 16.17 8.96
C ARG A 351 23.11 17.65 8.75
#